data_AF-A0A2V9UAC5-F1
#
_entry.id   AF-A0A2V9UAC5-F1
#
_cell.length_a   1.000
_cell.length_b   1.000
_cell.length_c   1.000
_cell.angle_alpha   90.00
_cell.angle_beta   90.00
_cell.angle_gamma   90.00
#
_symmetry.space_group_name_H-M   'P 1'
#
loop_
_entity.id
_entity.type
_entity.pdbx_description
1 polymer ?
#
loop_
_entity_poly.entity_id
_entity_poly.type
_entity_poly.pdbx_seq_one_letter_code
_entity_poly.pdbx_strand_id
1 'polypeptide(L)'
;MFESESRDSQVVEAWQRFVQGLLGVLALVGAGVMAHYYAPPETAGLQRQVHQLSQQIDDLKREEAFSSAAVDDARESVGYIYGIYRVSGDPETPPIHARVSGTGFIVAPGLIATNRHVAEPWFGDREAAVALRHGATPTLEKIEAYFPGSPFPVVLEPVVLAKQPHSPKNCAR
;
A
#
# COMPACT_ATOMS: atom_id res chain seq x y z
N MET A 1 32.43 61.41 72.91
CA MET A 1 31.15 60.99 72.30
C MET A 1 31.10 61.24 70.78
N PHE A 2 32.21 61.55 70.10
CA PHE A 2 32.20 61.90 68.65
C PHE A 2 32.87 60.88 67.71
N GLU A 3 33.50 59.81 68.21
CA GLU A 3 34.14 58.77 67.37
C GLU A 3 33.17 57.68 66.87
N SER A 4 31.98 57.52 67.48
CA SER A 4 31.00 56.51 67.07
C SER A 4 30.25 56.89 65.79
N GLU A 5 29.82 58.16 65.66
CA GLU A 5 28.99 58.61 64.53
C GLU A 5 29.71 58.57 63.17
N SER A 6 31.03 58.87 63.14
CA SER A 6 31.81 58.80 61.90
C SER A 6 32.03 57.37 61.43
N ARG A 7 32.14 56.40 62.35
CA ARG A 7 32.38 55.00 61.99
C ARG A 7 31.10 54.33 61.51
N ASP A 8 29.96 54.66 62.12
CA ASP A 8 28.65 54.15 61.69
C ASP A 8 28.26 54.70 60.30
N SER A 9 28.53 55.98 60.02
CA SER A 9 28.29 56.58 58.70
C SER A 9 29.10 55.91 57.59
N GLN A 10 30.36 55.56 57.86
CA GLN A 10 31.25 54.91 56.90
C GLN A 10 30.85 53.45 56.63
N VAL A 11 30.37 52.74 57.66
CA VAL A 11 29.83 51.39 57.53
C VAL A 11 28.54 51.39 56.72
N VAL A 12 27.64 52.35 56.96
CA VAL A 12 26.39 52.49 56.19
C VAL A 12 26.67 52.76 54.71
N GLU A 13 27.63 53.63 54.40
CA GLU A 13 27.99 53.94 53.00
C GLU A 13 28.63 52.74 52.28
N ALA A 14 29.52 52.00 52.97
CA ALA A 14 30.12 50.79 52.44
C ALA A 14 29.08 49.68 52.19
N TRP A 15 28.12 49.52 53.10
CA TRP A 15 27.02 48.58 52.94
C TRP A 15 26.11 49.01 51.79
N GLN A 16 25.76 50.30 51.69
CA GLN A 16 24.92 50.79 50.60
C GLN A 16 25.55 50.56 49.21
N ARG A 17 26.86 50.77 49.06
CA ARG A 17 27.58 50.47 47.81
C ARG A 17 27.58 48.97 47.47
N PHE A 18 27.68 48.10 48.47
CA PHE A 18 27.64 46.65 48.27
C PHE A 18 26.23 46.17 47.88
N VAL A 19 25.17 46.69 48.50
CA VAL A 19 23.77 46.41 48.10
C VAL A 19 23.50 46.89 46.67
N GLN A 20 23.96 48.10 46.32
CA GLN A 20 23.79 48.63 44.96
C GLN A 20 24.53 47.79 43.91
N GLY A 21 25.74 47.32 44.22
CA GLY A 21 26.48 46.40 43.36
C GLY A 21 25.73 45.08 43.15
N LEU A 22 25.20 44.50 44.23
CA LEU A 22 24.43 43.25 44.18
C LEU A 22 23.16 43.41 43.33
N LEU A 23 22.41 44.50 43.52
CA LEU A 23 21.20 44.80 42.74
C LEU A 23 21.52 45.02 41.25
N GLY A 24 22.61 45.71 40.93
CA GLY A 24 23.06 45.91 39.55
C GLY A 24 23.38 44.59 38.86
N VAL A 25 24.09 43.68 39.53
CA VAL A 25 24.39 42.35 39.01
C VAL A 25 23.12 41.54 38.81
N LEU A 26 22.20 41.57 39.78
CA LEU A 26 20.95 40.80 39.71
C LEU A 26 20.04 41.32 38.60
N ALA A 27 20.01 42.63 38.36
CA ALA A 27 19.30 43.24 37.23
C ALA A 27 19.89 42.82 35.87
N LEU A 28 21.22 42.77 35.74
CA LEU A 28 21.89 42.31 34.52
C LEU A 28 21.65 40.83 34.25
N VAL A 29 21.69 39.98 35.28
CA VAL A 29 21.34 38.57 35.17
C VAL A 29 19.87 38.41 34.77
N GLY A 30 18.96 39.14 35.42
CA GLY A 30 17.54 39.13 35.09
C GLY A 30 17.28 39.54 33.64
N ALA A 31 17.95 40.59 33.15
CA ALA A 31 17.85 41.03 31.76
C ALA A 31 18.41 40.00 30.77
N GLY A 32 19.53 39.36 31.11
CA GLY A 32 20.11 38.28 30.30
C GLY A 32 19.20 37.06 30.21
N VAL A 33 18.61 36.64 31.34
CA VAL A 33 17.64 35.54 31.36
C VAL A 33 16.39 35.90 30.58
N MET A 34 15.84 37.11 30.74
CA MET A 34 14.68 37.57 29.97
C MET A 34 14.98 37.62 28.47
N ALA A 35 16.14 38.14 28.07
CA ALA A 35 16.54 38.14 26.66
C ALA A 35 16.68 36.73 26.09
N HIS A 36 17.17 35.76 26.89
CA HIS A 36 17.28 34.37 26.47
C HIS A 36 15.92 33.64 26.41
N TYR A 37 15.01 33.92 27.35
CA TYR A 37 13.71 33.26 27.43
C TYR A 37 12.70 33.82 26.41
N TYR A 38 12.82 35.10 26.05
CA TYR A 38 12.01 35.74 25.02
C TYR A 38 12.63 35.67 23.61
N ALA A 39 13.83 35.11 23.45
CA ALA A 39 14.37 34.82 22.13
C ALA A 39 13.47 33.74 21.46
N PRO A 40 12.85 34.03 20.31
CA PRO A 40 11.96 33.07 19.68
C PRO A 40 12.73 31.78 19.33
N PRO A 41 12.21 30.60 19.67
CA PRO A 41 12.86 29.34 19.31
C PRO A 41 12.97 29.24 17.78
N GLU A 42 14.03 28.61 17.26
CA GLU A 42 14.25 28.42 15.82
C GLU A 42 13.16 27.54 15.19
N THR A 43 12.05 28.16 14.80
CA THR A 43 10.90 27.51 14.14
C THR A 43 11.19 27.10 12.70
N ALA A 44 12.31 27.54 12.13
CA ALA A 44 12.72 27.23 10.76
C ALA A 44 12.93 25.73 10.52
N GLY A 45 13.36 24.97 11.53
CA GLY A 45 13.50 23.51 11.43
C GLY A 45 12.14 22.79 11.40
N LEU A 46 11.23 23.19 12.28
CA LEU A 46 9.90 22.59 12.40
C LEU A 46 9.03 22.90 11.17
N GLN A 47 9.07 24.15 10.69
CA GLN A 47 8.34 24.55 9.48
C GLN A 47 8.81 23.78 8.26
N ARG A 48 10.13 23.55 8.12
CA ARG A 48 10.68 22.70 7.05
C ARG A 48 10.15 21.28 7.12
N GLN A 49 10.07 20.71 8.32
CA GLN A 49 9.58 19.34 8.50
C GLN A 49 8.09 19.19 8.17
N VAL A 50 7.25 20.14 8.61
CA VAL A 50 5.82 20.16 8.25
C VAL A 50 5.65 20.33 6.74
N HIS A 51 6.40 21.25 6.13
CA HIS A 51 6.32 21.47 4.68
C HIS A 51 6.74 20.23 3.88
N GLN A 52 7.83 19.58 4.29
CA GLN A 52 8.29 18.34 3.67
C GLN A 52 7.27 17.21 3.83
N LEU A 53 6.67 17.06 5.01
CA LEU A 53 5.68 16.02 5.25
C LEU A 53 4.39 16.25 4.44
N SER A 54 3.94 17.50 4.33
CA SER A 54 2.80 17.85 3.48
C SER A 54 3.06 17.50 2.02
N GLN A 55 4.26 17.81 1.50
CA GLN A 55 4.64 17.45 0.13
C GLN A 55 4.63 15.94 -0.08
N GLN A 56 5.17 15.16 0.86
CA GLN A 56 5.17 13.71 0.76
C GLN A 56 3.76 13.11 0.76
N ILE A 57 2.85 13.64 1.59
CA ILE A 57 1.46 13.18 1.62
C ILE A 57 0.75 13.50 0.29
N ASP A 58 1.00 14.67 -0.28
CA ASP A 58 0.37 15.09 -1.54
C ASP A 58 0.89 14.28 -2.74
N ASP A 59 2.15 13.89 -2.73
CA ASP A 59 2.74 13.05 -3.76
C ASP A 59 2.26 11.60 -3.65
N LEU A 60 2.22 11.03 -2.44
CA LEU A 60 1.66 9.70 -2.19
C LEU A 60 0.18 9.62 -2.56
N LYS A 61 -0.62 10.63 -2.21
CA LYS A 61 -2.04 10.71 -2.63
C LYS A 61 -2.20 10.76 -4.14
N ARG A 62 -1.31 11.45 -4.85
CA ARG A 62 -1.34 11.51 -6.32
C ARG A 62 -0.97 10.17 -6.95
N GLU A 63 0.00 9.46 -6.39
CA GLU A 63 0.39 8.13 -6.85
C GLU A 63 -0.74 7.11 -6.64
N GLU A 64 -1.38 7.10 -5.45
CA GLU A 64 -2.55 6.26 -5.19
C GLU A 64 -3.74 6.62 -6.07
N ALA A 65 -4.01 7.93 -6.29
CA ALA A 65 -5.10 8.37 -7.15
C ALA A 65 -4.91 7.94 -8.62
N PHE A 66 -3.67 8.00 -9.13
CA PHE A 66 -3.36 7.55 -10.49
C PHE A 66 -3.51 6.03 -10.65
N SER A 67 -2.99 5.26 -9.68
CA SER A 67 -3.14 3.80 -9.66
C SER A 67 -4.62 3.39 -9.55
N SER A 68 -5.37 4.04 -8.66
CA SER A 68 -6.80 3.79 -8.47
C SER A 68 -7.60 4.13 -9.72
N ALA A 69 -7.32 5.26 -10.38
CA ALA A 69 -8.02 5.66 -11.61
C ALA A 69 -7.75 4.70 -12.78
N ALA A 70 -6.49 4.24 -12.95
CA ALA A 70 -6.16 3.25 -13.97
C ALA A 70 -6.81 1.88 -13.68
N VAL A 71 -6.89 1.49 -12.41
CA VAL A 71 -7.65 0.30 -12.00
C VAL A 71 -9.13 0.50 -12.26
N ASP A 72 -9.70 1.66 -11.95
CA ASP A 72 -11.14 1.94 -12.10
C ASP A 72 -11.58 1.92 -13.57
N ASP A 73 -10.78 2.51 -14.47
CA ASP A 73 -10.99 2.42 -15.92
C ASP A 73 -10.92 0.97 -16.43
N ALA A 74 -9.99 0.18 -15.89
CA ALA A 74 -9.88 -1.23 -16.26
C ALA A 74 -10.98 -2.12 -15.65
N ARG A 75 -11.60 -1.74 -14.53
CA ARG A 75 -12.56 -2.59 -13.78
C ARG A 75 -13.76 -3.00 -14.62
N GLU A 76 -14.24 -2.15 -15.51
CA GLU A 76 -15.39 -2.47 -16.37
C GLU A 76 -15.05 -3.52 -17.44
N SER A 77 -13.77 -3.73 -17.74
CA SER A 77 -13.27 -4.70 -18.73
C SER A 77 -12.89 -6.06 -18.14
N VAL A 78 -12.89 -6.17 -16.80
CA VAL A 78 -12.44 -7.34 -16.04
C VAL A 78 -13.63 -8.10 -15.47
N GLY A 79 -13.77 -9.38 -15.84
CA GLY A 79 -14.77 -10.28 -15.31
C GLY A 79 -14.16 -11.32 -14.37
N TYR A 80 -14.90 -11.71 -13.33
CA TYR A 80 -14.58 -12.88 -12.52
C TYR A 80 -15.15 -14.13 -13.18
N ILE A 81 -14.33 -15.15 -13.40
CA ILE A 81 -14.77 -16.42 -13.99
C ILE A 81 -14.85 -17.48 -12.91
N TYR A 82 -15.97 -18.20 -12.88
CA TYR A 82 -16.16 -19.36 -12.04
C TYR A 82 -16.58 -20.55 -12.90
N GLY A 83 -16.01 -21.72 -12.61
CA GLY A 83 -16.35 -22.95 -13.31
C GLY A 83 -16.31 -24.19 -12.44
N ILE A 84 -16.96 -25.23 -12.94
CA ILE A 84 -16.99 -26.57 -12.37
C ILE A 84 -16.59 -27.52 -13.48
N TYR A 85 -15.63 -28.37 -13.20
CA TYR A 85 -15.23 -29.45 -14.09
C TYR A 85 -15.35 -30.79 -13.39
N ARG A 86 -15.60 -31.81 -14.21
CA ARG A 86 -15.69 -33.20 -13.81
C ARG A 86 -14.68 -34.02 -14.58
N VAL A 87 -13.93 -34.87 -13.91
CA VAL A 87 -13.07 -35.86 -14.55
C VAL A 87 -13.64 -37.24 -14.26
N SER A 88 -14.09 -37.93 -15.30
CA SER A 88 -14.69 -39.26 -15.19
C SER A 88 -13.95 -40.29 -16.03
N GLY A 89 -13.55 -41.39 -15.41
CA GLY A 89 -12.96 -42.54 -16.09
C GLY A 89 -13.95 -43.67 -16.22
N ASP A 90 -13.66 -44.78 -15.54
CA ASP A 90 -14.52 -45.95 -15.47
C ASP A 90 -15.88 -45.58 -14.82
N PRO A 91 -17.03 -46.02 -15.36
CA PRO A 91 -18.34 -45.83 -14.74
C PRO A 91 -18.46 -46.35 -13.30
N GLU A 92 -17.63 -47.31 -12.88
CA GLU A 92 -17.59 -47.82 -11.50
C GLU A 92 -16.83 -46.90 -10.53
N THR A 93 -16.03 -45.95 -11.04
CA THR A 93 -15.26 -45.02 -10.21
C THR A 93 -15.98 -43.68 -10.07
N PRO A 94 -16.19 -43.17 -8.83
CA PRO A 94 -16.80 -41.87 -8.63
C PRO A 94 -16.05 -40.76 -9.39
N PRO A 95 -16.75 -39.91 -10.14
CA PRO A 95 -16.11 -38.83 -10.87
C PRO A 95 -15.54 -37.78 -9.91
N ILE A 96 -14.40 -37.19 -10.27
CA ILE A 96 -13.80 -36.09 -9.52
C ILE A 96 -14.48 -34.80 -9.95
N HIS A 97 -15.13 -34.11 -9.01
CA HIS A 97 -15.66 -32.76 -9.23
C HIS A 97 -14.73 -31.74 -8.57
N ALA A 98 -14.35 -30.73 -9.33
CA ALA A 98 -13.53 -29.66 -8.83
C ALA A 98 -13.98 -28.32 -9.40
N ARG A 99 -13.65 -27.27 -8.65
CA ARG A 99 -14.05 -25.89 -8.92
C ARG A 99 -12.82 -25.14 -9.40
N VAL A 100 -13.02 -24.30 -10.39
CA VAL A 100 -12.01 -23.37 -10.88
C VAL A 100 -12.53 -21.96 -10.74
N SER A 101 -11.64 -21.04 -10.41
CA SER A 101 -11.91 -19.61 -10.47
C SER A 101 -10.75 -18.89 -11.11
N GLY A 102 -11.04 -17.73 -11.68
CA GLY A 102 -10.02 -16.88 -12.28
C GLY A 102 -10.60 -15.59 -12.79
N THR A 103 -9.85 -14.96 -13.68
CA THR A 103 -10.19 -13.65 -14.24
C THR A 103 -10.26 -13.75 -15.76
N GLY A 104 -11.16 -12.99 -16.34
CA GLY A 104 -11.30 -12.82 -17.77
C GLY A 104 -11.22 -11.35 -18.17
N PHE A 105 -10.67 -11.09 -19.35
CA PHE A 105 -10.63 -9.76 -19.96
C PHE A 105 -11.44 -9.77 -21.24
N ILE A 106 -12.32 -8.79 -21.41
CA ILE A 106 -13.05 -8.62 -22.66
C ILE A 106 -12.05 -8.18 -23.74
N VAL A 107 -11.89 -8.98 -24.79
CA VAL A 107 -10.97 -8.68 -25.91
C VAL A 107 -11.70 -8.26 -27.19
N ALA A 108 -12.96 -8.65 -27.31
CA ALA A 108 -13.88 -8.24 -28.37
C ALA A 108 -15.33 -8.50 -27.90
N PRO A 109 -16.34 -7.97 -28.61
CA PRO A 109 -17.74 -8.27 -28.28
C PRO A 109 -17.99 -9.78 -28.23
N GLY A 110 -18.43 -10.28 -27.07
CA GLY A 110 -18.70 -11.70 -26.85
C GLY A 110 -17.47 -12.60 -26.68
N LEU A 111 -16.25 -12.04 -26.64
CA LEU A 111 -15.01 -12.80 -26.46
C LEU A 111 -14.26 -12.36 -25.20
N ILE A 112 -13.94 -13.35 -24.37
CA ILE A 112 -13.16 -13.18 -23.15
C ILE A 112 -11.86 -13.95 -23.28
N ALA A 113 -10.74 -13.27 -23.05
CA ALA A 113 -9.46 -13.92 -22.85
C ALA A 113 -9.30 -14.27 -21.38
N THR A 114 -8.95 -15.52 -21.10
CA THR A 114 -8.63 -16.00 -19.75
C THR A 114 -7.42 -16.92 -19.79
N ASN A 115 -6.90 -17.23 -18.62
CA ASN A 115 -5.80 -18.18 -18.49
C ASN A 115 -6.25 -19.58 -18.89
N ARG A 116 -5.34 -20.34 -19.49
CA ARG A 116 -5.59 -21.73 -19.89
C ARG A 116 -6.08 -22.60 -18.73
N HIS A 117 -5.54 -22.42 -17.52
CA HIS A 117 -5.99 -23.18 -16.35
C HIS A 117 -7.44 -22.88 -15.94
N VAL A 118 -8.04 -21.78 -16.39
CA VAL A 118 -9.46 -21.47 -16.13
C VAL A 118 -10.34 -22.16 -17.17
N ALA A 119 -9.92 -22.17 -18.43
CA ALA A 119 -10.65 -22.80 -19.54
C ALA A 119 -10.48 -24.34 -19.57
N GLU A 120 -9.31 -24.84 -19.16
CA GLU A 120 -8.94 -26.25 -19.05
C GLU A 120 -8.32 -26.53 -17.67
N PRO A 121 -9.13 -26.68 -16.61
CA PRO A 121 -8.62 -26.82 -15.24
C PRO A 121 -7.76 -28.07 -15.00
N TRP A 122 -7.98 -29.13 -15.78
CA TRP A 122 -7.15 -30.33 -15.77
C TRP A 122 -5.73 -30.11 -16.30
N PHE A 123 -5.46 -28.97 -16.96
CA PHE A 123 -4.12 -28.64 -17.45
C PHE A 123 -3.20 -28.26 -16.31
N GLY A 124 -2.22 -29.12 -16.01
CA GLY A 124 -1.24 -28.91 -14.94
C GLY A 124 -1.66 -29.48 -13.57
N ASP A 125 -2.88 -30.00 -13.45
CA ASP A 125 -3.33 -30.73 -12.26
C ASP A 125 -2.77 -32.16 -12.25
N ARG A 126 -2.06 -32.52 -11.17
CA ARG A 126 -1.39 -33.82 -11.08
C ARG A 126 -2.35 -34.99 -10.94
N GLU A 127 -3.44 -34.81 -10.19
CA GLU A 127 -4.43 -35.86 -9.93
C GLU A 127 -5.27 -36.12 -11.18
N ALA A 128 -5.74 -35.04 -11.83
CA ALA A 128 -6.39 -35.11 -13.13
C ALA A 128 -5.45 -35.75 -14.16
N ALA A 129 -4.17 -35.36 -14.21
CA ALA A 129 -3.21 -35.97 -15.14
C ALA A 129 -3.04 -37.48 -14.93
N VAL A 130 -3.12 -37.98 -13.70
CA VAL A 130 -3.14 -39.44 -13.43
C VAL A 130 -4.41 -40.06 -13.99
N ALA A 131 -5.59 -39.49 -13.68
CA ALA A 131 -6.87 -39.99 -14.17
C ALA A 131 -6.94 -40.00 -15.71
N LEU A 132 -6.50 -38.92 -16.38
CA LEU A 132 -6.45 -38.82 -17.83
C LEU A 132 -5.54 -39.89 -18.46
N ARG A 133 -4.39 -40.20 -17.84
CA ARG A 133 -3.51 -41.30 -18.31
C ARG A 133 -4.18 -42.67 -18.24
N HIS A 134 -5.13 -42.84 -17.33
CA HIS A 134 -5.94 -44.05 -17.21
C HIS A 134 -7.20 -44.03 -18.09
N GLY A 135 -7.30 -43.09 -19.04
CA GLY A 135 -8.43 -42.99 -19.97
C GLY A 135 -9.61 -42.17 -19.46
N ALA A 136 -9.46 -41.45 -18.34
CA ALA A 136 -10.50 -40.55 -17.89
C ALA A 136 -10.68 -39.37 -18.85
N THR A 137 -11.93 -38.98 -19.05
CA THR A 137 -12.33 -37.86 -19.89
C THR A 137 -12.73 -36.69 -18.99
N PRO A 138 -12.03 -35.54 -19.10
CA PRO A 138 -12.46 -34.32 -18.43
C PRO A 138 -13.61 -33.66 -19.20
N THR A 139 -14.58 -33.13 -18.47
CA THR A 139 -15.72 -32.37 -19.01
C THR A 139 -15.92 -31.12 -18.18
N LEU A 140 -16.00 -29.95 -18.84
CA LEU A 140 -16.38 -28.70 -18.19
C LEU A 140 -17.91 -28.69 -18.05
N GLU A 141 -18.41 -28.77 -16.82
CA GLU A 141 -19.85 -28.85 -16.55
C GLU A 141 -20.49 -27.46 -16.62
N LYS A 142 -19.77 -26.46 -16.12
CA LYS A 142 -20.26 -25.10 -16.00
C LYS A 142 -19.10 -24.13 -16.05
N ILE A 143 -19.23 -23.04 -16.78
CA ILE A 143 -18.31 -21.91 -16.73
C ILE A 143 -19.09 -20.61 -16.97
N GLU A 144 -18.90 -19.64 -16.09
CA GLU A 144 -19.64 -18.38 -16.06
C GLU A 144 -18.70 -17.21 -15.77
N ALA A 145 -18.94 -16.07 -16.42
CA ALA A 145 -18.33 -14.79 -16.09
C ALA A 145 -19.29 -13.88 -15.34
N TYR A 146 -18.77 -13.19 -14.34
CA TYR A 146 -19.44 -12.19 -13.53
C TYR A 146 -18.77 -10.84 -13.77
N PHE A 147 -19.56 -9.84 -14.15
CA PHE A 147 -19.07 -8.50 -14.43
C PHE A 147 -19.59 -7.51 -13.40
N PRO A 148 -18.76 -6.55 -12.96
CA PRO A 148 -19.23 -5.46 -12.12
C PRO A 148 -20.34 -4.69 -12.86
N GLY A 149 -21.51 -4.53 -12.24
CA GLY A 149 -22.67 -3.85 -12.83
C GLY A 149 -23.70 -4.75 -13.50
N SER A 150 -23.41 -6.04 -13.74
CA SER A 150 -24.41 -7.02 -14.17
C SER A 150 -24.82 -7.93 -13.00
N PRO A 151 -26.11 -8.01 -12.64
CA PRO A 151 -26.58 -8.93 -11.61
C PRO A 151 -26.63 -10.40 -12.07
N PHE A 152 -26.55 -10.64 -13.38
CA PHE A 152 -26.63 -11.98 -13.96
C PHE A 152 -25.28 -12.42 -14.52
N PRO A 153 -24.87 -13.68 -14.25
CA PRO A 153 -23.69 -14.26 -14.89
C PRO A 153 -23.91 -14.48 -16.37
N VAL A 154 -22.82 -14.41 -17.14
CA VAL A 154 -22.78 -14.76 -18.56
C VAL A 154 -22.19 -16.16 -18.67
N VAL A 155 -22.95 -17.11 -19.22
CA VAL A 155 -22.45 -18.45 -19.52
C VAL A 155 -21.39 -18.36 -20.60
N LEU A 156 -20.24 -19.01 -20.38
CA LEU A 156 -19.16 -19.06 -21.35
C LEU A 156 -19.10 -20.41 -22.03
N GLU A 157 -18.56 -20.42 -23.25
CA GLU A 157 -18.15 -21.63 -23.94
C GLU A 157 -16.68 -21.48 -24.33
N PRO A 158 -15.83 -22.51 -24.15
CA PRO A 158 -14.45 -22.47 -24.65
C PRO A 158 -14.42 -22.46 -26.19
N VAL A 159 -14.22 -21.28 -26.80
CA VAL A 159 -14.26 -21.12 -28.27
C VAL A 159 -12.90 -21.36 -28.94
N VAL A 160 -11.81 -20.82 -28.39
CA VAL A 160 -10.48 -20.86 -29.02
C VAL A 160 -9.39 -21.00 -27.96
N LEU A 161 -8.51 -21.99 -28.13
CA LEU A 161 -7.26 -22.10 -27.37
C LEU A 161 -6.12 -21.57 -28.25
N ALA A 162 -5.44 -20.52 -27.79
CA ALA A 162 -4.20 -20.11 -28.42
C ALA A 162 -3.18 -21.26 -28.29
N LYS A 163 -2.86 -21.90 -29.43
CA LYS A 163 -1.79 -22.90 -29.49
C LYS A 163 -0.48 -22.16 -29.24
N GLN A 164 0.22 -22.46 -28.15
CA GLN A 164 1.56 -21.90 -27.94
C GLN A 164 2.40 -22.18 -29.20
N PRO A 165 2.91 -21.15 -29.91
CA PRO A 165 3.88 -21.40 -30.95
C PRO A 165 5.07 -22.04 -30.27
N HIS A 166 5.44 -23.22 -30.74
CA HIS A 166 6.66 -23.91 -30.33
C HIS A 166 7.81 -22.92 -30.55
N SER A 167 8.35 -22.36 -29.46
CA SER A 167 9.58 -21.60 -29.54
C SER A 167 10.67 -22.58 -29.97
N PRO A 168 11.30 -22.42 -31.15
CA PRO A 168 12.46 -23.22 -31.49
C PRO A 168 13.55 -22.78 -30.51
N LYS A 169 13.85 -23.65 -29.54
CA LYS A 169 15.06 -23.57 -28.73
C LYS A 169 16.27 -23.78 -29.65
N ASN A 170 16.63 -22.77 -30.42
CA ASN A 170 17.88 -22.70 -31.18
C ASN A 170 18.40 -21.27 -31.14
N CYS A 171 18.97 -20.92 -29.98
CA CYS A 171 20.10 -19.99 -29.95
C CYS A 171 21.29 -20.81 -29.46
N ALA A 172 21.85 -21.59 -30.39
CA ALA A 172 23.22 -22.04 -30.31
C ALA A 172 24.08 -20.95 -30.95
N ARG A 173 24.90 -20.26 -30.16
CA ARG A 173 26.37 -20.26 -30.25
C ARG A 173 26.96 -19.12 -29.42
#